data_AF-E4YQJ7-F1
#
_entry.id   AF-E4YQJ7-F1
#
_cell.length_a   1.000
_cell.length_b   1.000
_cell.length_c   1.000
_cell.angle_alpha   90.00
_cell.angle_beta   90.00
_cell.angle_gamma   90.00
#
_symmetry.space_group_name_H-M   'P 1'
#
loop_
_entity.id
_entity.type
_entity.pdbx_description
1 polymer ?
#
loop_
_entity_poly.entity_id
_entity_poly.type
_entity_poly.pdbx_seq_one_letter_code
_entity_poly.pdbx_strand_id
1 'polypeptide(L)'
;MIRRARLLFFLLWSSKPSAVVEMLLLSVFLLVESKNDEYAIFNHVFENYNPEVRPSNTNEVIKVEIALSMQQMINLDEKRETVTISAFPEYTWVDRRLTWDPEKFNQQHTINMPVEKIWQPTIVLYSNTDGIYDPTVPVMVPVKRNAGKSVLQ
;
A
#
# COMPACT_ATOMS: atom_id res chain seq x y z
N MET A 1 -40.87 41.29 -0.56
CA MET A 1 -41.66 40.74 -1.69
C MET A 1 -40.85 40.13 -2.85
N ILE A 2 -39.50 40.10 -2.86
CA ILE A 2 -38.71 39.74 -4.07
C ILE A 2 -38.01 38.35 -4.02
N ARG A 3 -38.06 37.63 -2.89
CA ARG A 3 -37.34 36.35 -2.74
C ARG A 3 -38.13 35.08 -3.13
N ARG A 4 -39.47 35.17 -3.28
CA ARG A 4 -40.31 34.03 -3.70
C ARG A 4 -40.53 33.94 -5.22
N ALA A 5 -40.22 35.00 -5.97
CA ALA A 5 -40.40 35.03 -7.43
C ALA A 5 -39.25 34.34 -8.20
N ARG A 6 -38.07 34.20 -7.59
CA ARG A 6 -36.89 33.61 -8.24
C ARG A 6 -36.92 32.08 -8.34
N LEU A 7 -37.58 31.37 -7.42
CA LEU A 7 -37.73 29.91 -7.53
C LEU A 7 -38.77 29.50 -8.59
N LEU A 8 -39.84 30.28 -8.76
CA LEU A 8 -40.88 29.98 -9.75
C LEU A 8 -40.42 30.29 -11.18
N PHE A 9 -39.53 31.27 -11.37
CA PHE A 9 -38.89 31.52 -12.67
C PHE A 9 -37.92 30.42 -13.10
N PHE A 10 -37.31 29.70 -12.15
CA PHE A 10 -36.39 28.59 -12.44
C PHE A 10 -37.13 27.28 -12.76
N LEU A 11 -38.30 27.04 -12.17
CA LEU A 11 -39.13 25.88 -12.49
C LEU A 11 -39.80 25.98 -13.88
N LEU A 12 -39.97 27.19 -14.41
CA LEU A 12 -40.50 27.47 -15.76
C LEU A 12 -39.41 27.44 -16.85
N TRP A 13 -38.13 27.34 -16.49
CA TRP A 13 -37.00 27.30 -17.42
C TRP A 13 -36.34 25.92 -17.52
N SER A 14 -37.07 24.84 -17.26
CA SER A 14 -36.56 23.46 -17.45
C SER A 14 -36.74 22.92 -18.88
N SER A 15 -37.36 23.70 -19.79
CA SER A 15 -37.70 23.23 -21.14
C SER A 15 -36.61 23.43 -22.20
N LYS A 16 -35.46 24.03 -21.85
CA LYS A 16 -34.34 24.16 -22.80
C LYS A 16 -33.39 22.97 -22.63
N PRO A 17 -33.08 22.21 -23.70
CA PRO A 17 -32.19 21.06 -23.62
C PRO A 17 -30.78 21.42 -23.13
N SER A 18 -30.37 22.69 -23.22
CA SER A 18 -29.09 23.18 -22.69
C SER A 18 -28.99 23.08 -21.16
N ALA A 19 -30.09 23.28 -20.42
CA ALA A 19 -30.09 23.22 -18.96
C ALA A 19 -29.91 21.78 -18.45
N VAL A 20 -30.45 20.80 -19.18
CA VAL A 20 -30.25 19.37 -18.89
C VAL A 20 -28.80 18.98 -19.14
N VAL A 21 -28.19 19.48 -20.22
CA VAL A 21 -26.77 19.28 -20.53
C VAL A 21 -25.88 19.92 -19.47
N GLU A 22 -26.16 21.14 -19.03
CA GLU A 22 -25.41 21.81 -17.96
C GLU A 22 -25.56 21.09 -16.62
N MET A 23 -26.77 20.60 -16.28
CA MET A 23 -26.99 19.76 -15.11
C MET A 23 -26.21 18.44 -15.18
N LEU A 24 -26.18 17.80 -16.35
CA LEU A 24 -25.42 16.57 -16.58
C LEU A 24 -23.91 16.83 -16.51
N LEU A 25 -23.44 17.97 -17.04
CA LEU A 25 -22.04 18.38 -16.94
C LEU A 25 -21.65 18.68 -15.49
N LEU A 26 -22.51 19.34 -14.72
CA LEU A 26 -22.31 19.59 -13.29
C LEU A 26 -22.35 18.32 -12.46
N SER A 27 -23.26 17.39 -12.75
CA SER A 27 -23.31 16.10 -12.03
C SER A 27 -22.10 15.24 -12.36
N VAL A 28 -21.65 15.21 -13.62
CA VAL A 28 -20.40 14.56 -14.01
C VAL A 28 -19.19 15.23 -13.34
N PHE A 29 -19.18 16.56 -13.22
CA PHE A 29 -18.09 17.27 -12.55
C PHE A 29 -18.02 16.99 -11.04
N LEU A 30 -19.17 16.89 -10.36
CA LEU A 30 -19.24 16.50 -8.93
C LEU A 30 -18.88 15.03 -8.68
N LEU A 31 -18.95 14.17 -9.70
CA LEU A 31 -18.49 12.78 -9.61
C LEU A 31 -16.96 12.65 -9.73
N VAL A 32 -16.24 13.73 -10.09
CA VAL A 32 -14.78 13.72 -10.34
C VAL A 32 -14.03 14.49 -9.25
N GLU A 33 -14.42 14.33 -7.97
CA GLU A 33 -13.51 14.66 -6.86
C GLU A 33 -12.77 13.39 -6.43
N SER A 34 -11.73 13.04 -7.19
CA SER A 34 -10.84 11.93 -6.82
C SER A 34 -9.90 12.41 -5.72
N LYS A 35 -10.32 12.23 -4.47
CA LYS A 35 -9.44 12.39 -3.32
C LYS A 35 -8.40 11.25 -3.39
N ASN A 36 -7.12 11.60 -3.50
CA ASN A 36 -6.04 10.61 -3.48
C ASN A 36 -5.86 10.08 -2.05
N ASP A 37 -6.67 9.08 -1.69
CA ASP A 37 -6.67 8.49 -0.36
C ASP A 37 -5.34 7.80 -0.02
N GLU A 38 -4.64 7.25 -1.02
CA GLU A 38 -3.32 6.64 -0.80
C GLU A 38 -2.31 7.68 -0.29
N TYR A 39 -2.30 8.88 -0.88
CA TYR A 39 -1.43 9.96 -0.42
C TYR A 39 -1.79 10.43 1.00
N ALA A 40 -3.09 10.49 1.31
CA ALA A 40 -3.56 10.87 2.64
C ALA A 40 -3.19 9.81 3.70
N ILE A 41 -3.36 8.52 3.40
CA ILE A 41 -2.93 7.42 4.26
C ILE A 41 -1.42 7.45 4.44
N PHE A 42 -0.67 7.61 3.35
CA PHE A 42 0.78 7.66 3.36
C PHE A 42 1.26 8.73 4.34
N ASN A 43 0.80 9.98 4.19
CA ASN A 43 1.20 11.06 5.09
C ASN A 43 0.80 10.77 6.54
N HIS A 44 -0.44 10.29 6.77
CA HIS A 44 -0.93 9.97 8.11
C HIS A 44 -0.10 8.90 8.81
N VAL A 45 0.28 7.85 8.11
CA VAL A 45 1.07 6.74 8.66
C VAL A 45 2.52 7.17 8.91
N PHE A 46 3.10 7.98 8.02
CA PHE A 46 4.52 8.36 8.09
C PHE A 46 4.82 9.59 8.95
N GLU A 47 3.82 10.33 9.43
CA GLU A 47 4.01 11.51 10.31
C GLU A 47 4.92 11.25 11.52
N ASN A 48 4.84 10.06 12.13
CA ASN A 48 5.63 9.66 13.31
C ASN A 48 6.29 8.28 13.14
N TYR A 49 6.54 7.89 11.89
CA TYR A 49 7.16 6.60 11.59
C TYR A 49 8.67 6.74 11.40
N ASN A 50 9.45 5.96 12.13
CA ASN A 50 10.89 5.84 11.92
C ASN A 50 11.22 4.41 11.44
N PRO A 51 11.71 4.24 10.20
CA PRO A 51 12.09 2.93 9.66
C PRO A 51 13.33 2.33 10.32
N GLU A 52 14.16 3.12 11.00
CA GLU A 52 15.35 2.62 11.72
C GLU A 52 14.98 1.95 13.04
N VAL A 53 13.78 2.22 13.56
CA VAL A 53 13.32 1.68 14.83
C VAL A 53 12.46 0.44 14.60
N ARG A 54 12.84 -0.65 15.27
CA ARG A 54 12.12 -1.93 15.29
C ARG A 54 10.63 -1.73 15.70
N PRO A 55 9.64 -2.29 14.97
CA PRO A 55 8.21 -2.12 15.24
C PRO A 55 7.70 -3.01 16.38
N SER A 56 8.37 -2.94 17.53
CA SER A 56 8.04 -3.76 18.68
C SER A 56 8.26 -3.01 19.99
N ASN A 57 7.35 -3.23 20.94
CA ASN A 57 7.54 -2.82 22.33
C ASN A 57 8.72 -3.59 22.95
N THR A 58 9.26 -3.08 24.06
CA THR A 58 10.50 -3.58 24.68
C THR A 58 10.51 -5.10 24.92
N ASN A 59 9.35 -5.72 25.16
CA ASN A 59 9.23 -7.16 25.47
C ASN A 59 8.52 -7.98 24.39
N GLU A 60 8.25 -7.42 23.20
CA GLU A 60 7.55 -8.14 22.14
C GLU A 60 8.49 -8.71 21.08
N VAL A 61 8.15 -9.89 20.58
CA VAL A 61 8.86 -10.57 19.48
C VAL A 61 8.13 -10.28 18.17
N ILE A 62 8.89 -9.90 17.14
CA ILE A 62 8.38 -9.81 15.77
C ILE A 62 8.52 -11.20 15.15
N LYS A 63 7.40 -11.78 14.76
CA LYS A 63 7.41 -13.01 13.97
C LYS A 63 7.62 -12.62 12.51
N VAL A 64 8.70 -13.11 11.93
CA VAL A 64 9.01 -12.99 10.50
C VAL A 64 8.80 -14.36 9.89
N GLU A 65 7.81 -14.46 9.03
CA GLU A 65 7.55 -15.63 8.21
C GLU A 65 8.36 -15.49 6.93
N ILE A 66 9.12 -16.53 6.59
CA ILE A 66 9.98 -16.55 5.41
C ILE A 66 9.50 -17.72 4.56
N ALA A 67 9.16 -17.43 3.32
CA ALA A 67 8.91 -18.42 2.29
C ALA A 67 9.93 -18.25 1.16
N LEU A 68 10.23 -19.36 0.48
CA LEU A 68 11.13 -19.35 -0.67
C LEU A 68 10.42 -20.05 -1.84
N SER A 69 10.06 -19.26 -2.84
CA SER A 69 9.42 -19.72 -4.05
C SER A 69 10.48 -20.05 -5.09
N MET A 70 10.87 -21.32 -5.18
CA MET A 70 11.87 -21.79 -6.14
C MET A 70 11.30 -21.76 -7.57
N GLN A 71 11.97 -21.06 -8.46
CA GLN A 71 11.61 -20.99 -9.87
C GLN A 71 12.29 -22.09 -10.68
N GLN A 72 13.60 -22.27 -10.48
CA GLN A 72 14.39 -23.28 -11.18
C GLN A 72 15.66 -23.63 -10.42
N MET A 73 16.15 -24.85 -10.65
CA MET A 73 17.47 -25.30 -10.25
C MET A 73 18.41 -25.15 -11.46
N ILE A 74 19.41 -24.27 -11.34
CA ILE A 74 20.31 -23.90 -12.43
C ILE A 74 21.46 -24.91 -12.53
N ASN A 75 22.07 -25.26 -11.40
CA ASN A 75 23.21 -26.17 -11.38
C ASN A 75 23.34 -26.91 -10.04
N LEU A 76 23.93 -28.10 -10.09
CA LEU A 76 24.40 -28.88 -8.94
C LEU A 76 25.84 -29.31 -9.20
N ASP A 77 26.77 -28.76 -8.41
CA ASP A 77 28.15 -29.20 -8.38
C ASP A 77 28.37 -30.09 -7.16
N GLU A 78 28.24 -31.40 -7.35
CA GLU A 78 28.44 -32.39 -6.29
C GLU A 78 29.87 -32.38 -5.71
N LYS A 79 30.88 -32.02 -6.52
CA LYS A 79 32.28 -31.99 -6.06
C LYS A 79 32.57 -30.79 -5.18
N ARG A 80 31.87 -29.68 -5.41
CA ARG A 80 31.97 -28.45 -4.61
C ARG A 80 30.88 -28.32 -3.56
N GLU A 81 29.95 -29.27 -3.52
CA GLU A 81 28.76 -29.27 -2.65
C GLU A 81 27.92 -27.98 -2.83
N THR A 82 27.90 -27.44 -4.06
CA THR A 82 27.24 -26.17 -4.37
C THR A 82 25.97 -26.40 -5.20
N VAL A 83 24.88 -25.74 -4.81
CA VAL A 83 23.64 -25.68 -5.59
C VAL A 83 23.36 -24.25 -6.00
N THR A 84 23.13 -24.03 -7.29
CA THR A 84 22.70 -22.73 -7.83
C THR A 84 21.21 -22.81 -8.14
N ILE A 85 20.40 -21.97 -7.49
CA ILE A 85 18.94 -21.90 -7.71
C ILE A 85 18.51 -20.47 -8.06
N SER A 86 17.45 -20.36 -8.86
CA SER A 86 16.68 -19.12 -9.00
C SER A 86 15.45 -19.24 -8.13
N ALA A 87 15.28 -18.35 -7.18
CA ALA A 87 14.15 -18.35 -6.27
C ALA A 87 13.77 -16.92 -5.86
N PHE A 88 12.49 -16.73 -5.56
CA PHE A 88 11.98 -15.49 -4.98
C PHE A 88 11.82 -15.69 -3.47
N PRO A 89 12.56 -14.93 -2.64
CA PRO A 89 12.27 -14.89 -1.23
C PRO A 89 11.01 -14.04 -0.99
N GLU A 90 10.15 -14.53 -0.11
CA GLU A 90 8.95 -13.85 0.35
C GLU A 90 9.04 -13.67 1.87
N TYR A 91 8.78 -12.45 2.34
CA TYR A 91 8.94 -12.09 3.74
C TYR A 91 7.65 -11.49 4.26
N THR A 92 7.12 -12.07 5.34
CA THR A 92 5.91 -11.58 5.96
C THR A 92 6.12 -11.27 7.42
N TRP A 93 5.87 -10.02 7.80
CA TRP A 93 5.92 -9.58 9.19
C TRP A 93 4.80 -8.59 9.48
N VAL A 94 4.59 -8.34 10.77
CA VAL A 94 3.58 -7.41 11.26
C VAL A 94 4.24 -6.14 11.80
N ASP A 95 3.90 -4.99 11.24
CA ASP A 95 4.17 -3.68 11.83
C ASP A 95 2.86 -3.05 12.31
N ARG A 96 2.77 -2.76 13.61
CA ARG A 96 1.55 -2.16 14.21
C ARG A 96 1.43 -0.66 13.97
N ARG A 97 2.55 0.00 13.62
CA ARG A 97 2.58 1.45 13.40
C ARG A 97 2.02 1.80 12.02
N LEU A 98 2.10 0.89 11.06
CA LEU A 98 1.62 1.09 9.69
C LEU A 98 0.09 0.95 9.56
N THR A 99 -0.69 1.43 10.52
CA THR A 99 -2.14 1.18 10.63
C THR A 99 -2.96 2.44 10.39
N TRP A 100 -4.07 2.34 9.65
CA TRP A 100 -4.97 3.47 9.37
C TRP A 100 -6.44 3.02 9.34
N ASP A 101 -7.38 3.89 9.68
CA ASP A 101 -8.81 3.55 9.70
C ASP A 101 -9.44 3.55 8.29
N PRO A 102 -9.80 2.40 7.68
CA PRO A 102 -10.30 2.33 6.31
C PRO A 102 -11.59 3.13 6.10
N GLU A 103 -12.42 3.27 7.14
CA GLU A 103 -13.66 4.03 7.05
C GLU A 103 -13.41 5.52 6.75
N LYS A 104 -12.24 6.04 7.12
CA LYS A 104 -11.82 7.43 6.84
C LYS A 104 -11.19 7.61 5.45
N PHE A 105 -10.85 6.51 4.77
CA PHE A 105 -10.11 6.50 3.52
C PHE A 105 -10.79 5.58 2.49
N ASN A 106 -12.10 5.77 2.27
CA ASN A 106 -12.87 5.07 1.24
C ASN A 106 -12.72 3.55 1.25
N GLN A 107 -12.64 2.94 2.44
CA GLN A 107 -12.46 1.50 2.65
C GLN A 107 -11.17 0.95 2.02
N GLN A 108 -10.13 1.79 1.87
CA GLN A 108 -8.83 1.36 1.38
C GLN A 108 -8.16 0.47 2.43
N HIS A 109 -7.99 -0.81 2.10
CA HIS A 109 -7.39 -1.81 3.01
C HIS A 109 -5.94 -2.14 2.67
N THR A 110 -5.48 -1.77 1.47
CA THR A 110 -4.11 -2.03 1.00
C THR A 110 -3.55 -0.79 0.34
N ILE A 111 -2.30 -0.46 0.59
CA ILE A 111 -1.58 0.58 -0.15
C ILE A 111 -0.16 0.10 -0.48
N ASN A 112 0.39 0.57 -1.59
CA ASN A 112 1.78 0.27 -1.95
C ASN A 112 2.71 1.31 -1.34
N MET A 113 3.72 0.87 -0.59
CA MET A 113 4.70 1.74 0.04
C MET A 113 6.11 1.47 -0.48
N PRO A 114 6.97 2.50 -0.61
CA PRO A 114 8.38 2.29 -0.91
C PRO A 114 9.06 1.49 0.21
N VAL A 115 9.82 0.46 -0.15
CA VAL A 115 10.50 -0.42 0.82
C VAL A 115 11.49 0.36 1.69
N GLU A 116 12.12 1.39 1.14
CA GLU A 116 13.09 2.24 1.84
C GLU A 116 12.49 3.05 2.99
N LYS A 117 11.16 3.24 3.00
CA LYS A 117 10.47 4.04 4.02
C LYS A 117 9.91 3.20 5.15
N ILE A 118 9.94 1.88 5.04
CA ILE A 118 9.42 0.96 6.04
C ILE A 118 10.58 0.24 6.74
N TRP A 119 10.39 -0.10 8.02
CA TRP A 119 11.31 -0.97 8.71
C TRP A 119 11.25 -2.37 8.08
N GLN A 120 12.42 -2.95 7.84
CA GLN A 120 12.57 -4.32 7.33
C GLN A 120 13.57 -5.10 8.19
N PRO A 121 13.34 -6.41 8.43
CA PRO A 121 14.31 -7.25 9.11
C PRO A 121 15.53 -7.49 8.23
N THR A 122 16.73 -7.47 8.81
CA THR A 122 17.95 -7.91 8.11
C THR A 122 17.97 -9.43 8.04
N ILE A 123 17.93 -9.98 6.83
CA ILE A 123 17.97 -11.43 6.57
C ILE A 123 19.21 -11.72 5.74
N VAL A 124 20.04 -12.65 6.21
CA VAL A 124 21.31 -12.99 5.57
C VAL A 124 21.35 -14.49 5.28
N LEU A 125 21.71 -14.84 4.05
CA LEU A 125 21.98 -16.22 3.66
C LEU A 125 23.41 -16.60 4.07
N TYR A 126 23.55 -17.31 5.20
CA TYR A 126 24.87 -17.70 5.72
C TYR A 126 25.66 -18.64 4.81
N SER A 127 24.98 -19.56 4.13
CA SER A 127 25.60 -20.57 3.26
C SER A 127 25.76 -20.11 1.81
N ASN A 128 25.89 -18.80 1.60
CA ASN A 128 26.10 -18.25 0.27
C ASN A 128 27.55 -18.44 -0.18
N THR A 129 27.73 -19.16 -1.30
CA THR A 129 29.05 -19.41 -1.90
C THR A 129 29.59 -18.24 -2.71
N ASP A 130 28.72 -17.30 -3.11
CA ASP A 130 29.07 -16.24 -4.06
C ASP A 130 29.38 -14.91 -3.37
N GLY A 131 29.22 -14.82 -2.04
CA GLY A 131 29.56 -13.66 -1.22
C GLY A 131 28.67 -12.43 -1.40
N ILE A 132 27.63 -12.50 -2.24
CA ILE A 132 26.63 -11.44 -2.46
C ILE A 132 25.44 -11.66 -1.53
N TYR A 133 25.35 -10.88 -0.46
CA TYR A 133 24.33 -11.07 0.58
C TYR A 133 23.07 -10.22 0.41
N ASP A 134 23.00 -9.36 -0.61
CA ASP A 134 21.87 -8.46 -0.81
C ASP A 134 20.94 -8.98 -1.92
N PRO A 135 19.76 -9.54 -1.59
CA PRO A 135 18.78 -9.91 -2.60
C PRO A 135 18.24 -8.64 -3.29
N THR A 136 17.95 -8.70 -4.59
CA THR A 136 17.28 -7.61 -5.30
C THR A 136 15.90 -7.35 -4.67
N VAL A 137 15.79 -6.36 -3.78
CA VAL A 137 14.54 -6.03 -3.07
C VAL A 137 13.60 -5.23 -3.99
N PRO A 138 12.29 -5.54 -4.04
CA PRO A 138 11.33 -4.74 -4.79
C PRO A 138 11.25 -3.30 -4.24
N VAL A 139 11.17 -2.32 -5.14
CA VAL A 139 11.12 -0.89 -4.77
C VAL A 139 9.84 -0.54 -3.99
N MET A 140 8.73 -1.23 -4.27
CA MET A 140 7.41 -1.01 -3.66
C MET A 140 6.86 -2.31 -3.11
N VAL A 141 6.26 -2.26 -1.92
CA VAL A 141 5.63 -3.41 -1.28
C VAL A 141 4.17 -3.12 -0.88
N PRO A 142 3.26 -4.09 -1.01
CA PRO A 142 1.88 -3.93 -0.58
C PRO A 142 1.79 -4.05 0.95
N VAL A 143 1.20 -3.04 1.56
CA VAL A 143 0.91 -3.01 3.00
C VAL A 143 -0.56 -3.27 3.19
N LYS A 144 -0.92 -4.39 3.83
CA LYS A 144 -2.30 -4.80 4.04
C LYS A 144 -2.71 -4.56 5.49
N ARG A 145 -3.85 -3.91 5.72
CA ARG A 145 -4.45 -3.81 7.06
C ARG A 145 -5.17 -5.12 7.40
N ASN A 146 -4.79 -5.75 8.52
CA ASN A 146 -5.38 -6.96 9.08
C ASN A 146 -5.77 -6.75 10.55
N ALA A 147 -7.07 -6.57 10.85
CA ALA A 147 -7.61 -6.53 12.22
C ALA A 147 -6.80 -5.66 13.23
N GLY A 148 -6.33 -4.48 12.80
CA GLY A 148 -5.54 -3.54 13.61
C GLY A 148 -4.01 -3.72 13.51
N LYS A 149 -3.53 -4.67 12.72
CA LYS A 149 -2.12 -4.93 12.39
C LYS A 149 -1.88 -4.68 10.90
N SER A 150 -0.67 -4.35 10.50
CA SER A 150 -0.34 -4.25 9.08
C SER A 150 0.67 -5.31 8.67
N VAL A 151 0.35 -6.02 7.60
CA VAL A 151 1.10 -7.17 7.09
C VAL A 151 1.79 -6.75 5.80
N LEU A 152 3.07 -7.08 5.70
CA LEU A 152 3.92 -6.85 4.54
C LEU A 152 4.20 -8.21 3.87
N GLN A 153 4.31 -8.25 2.54
CA GLN A 153 4.54 -9.47 1.75
C GLN A 153 5.69 -9.25 0.78
#